data_AF-A0A2N4YTJ2-F1
#
_entry.id   AF-A0A2N4YTJ2-F1
#
_cell.length_a   1.000
_cell.length_b   1.000
_cell.length_c   1.000
_cell.angle_alpha   90.00
_cell.angle_beta   90.00
_cell.angle_gamma   90.00
#
_symmetry.space_group_name_H-M   'P 1'
#
loop_
_entity.id
_entity.type
_entity.pdbx_description
1 polymer ?
#
loop_
_entity_poly.entity_id
_entity_poly.type
_entity_poly.pdbx_seq_one_letter_code
_entity_poly.pdbx_strand_id
1 'polypeptide(L)'
;MGREAQPPHSRLTPRLEADLPRSNFYRFCQLLEKRRPGQPLMGATSHPADDPVRFYPHPGMGFPASELRAVEYDEADDSRPPVIRTTFMGLYGVDSPLPTAYLDDIAQRREGHEALQGLLDIFSHRIMTQFYRIWRKYSWPATFEPGGTDRLSQSLLGLAGLGIP
;
A
#
# COMPACT_ATOMS: atom_id res chain seq x y z
N MET A 1 -25.57 -21.98 -14.66
CA MET A 1 -24.16 -21.89 -14.27
C MET A 1 -24.04 -20.74 -13.29
N GLY A 2 -23.91 -21.04 -12.00
CA GLY A 2 -23.78 -20.02 -10.96
C GLY A 2 -22.51 -19.22 -11.21
N ARG A 3 -22.61 -17.90 -11.25
CA ARG A 3 -21.45 -17.01 -11.12
C ARG A 3 -20.81 -17.35 -9.77
N GLU A 4 -19.67 -18.03 -9.77
CA GLU A 4 -18.83 -18.08 -8.58
C GLU A 4 -18.57 -16.63 -8.17
N ALA A 5 -18.90 -16.29 -6.93
CA ALA A 5 -18.70 -14.96 -6.39
C ALA A 5 -17.18 -14.72 -6.40
N GLN A 6 -16.73 -13.90 -7.35
CA GLN A 6 -15.32 -13.54 -7.45
C GLN A 6 -14.92 -12.89 -6.13
N PRO A 7 -13.86 -13.37 -5.46
CA PRO A 7 -13.47 -12.84 -4.15
C PRO A 7 -13.30 -11.32 -4.24
N PRO A 8 -13.71 -10.57 -3.20
CA PRO A 8 -13.67 -9.10 -3.21
C PRO A 8 -12.26 -8.55 -3.41
N HIS A 9 -11.25 -9.37 -3.09
CA HIS A 9 -9.85 -9.07 -3.35
C HIS A 9 -9.23 -10.13 -4.25
N SER A 10 -8.81 -9.71 -5.45
CA SER A 10 -8.07 -10.58 -6.37
C SER A 10 -6.62 -10.71 -5.89
N ARG A 11 -6.09 -11.95 -5.89
CA ARG A 11 -4.67 -12.22 -5.66
C ARG A 11 -3.80 -11.43 -6.65
N LEU A 12 -2.57 -11.11 -6.24
CA LEU A 12 -1.62 -10.51 -7.15
C LEU A 12 -1.30 -11.48 -8.28
N THR A 13 -0.91 -10.96 -9.43
CA THR A 13 -0.46 -11.83 -10.52
C THR A 13 0.89 -12.45 -10.13
N PRO A 14 1.16 -13.72 -10.44
CA PRO A 14 2.42 -14.39 -10.06
C PRO A 14 3.68 -13.63 -10.46
N ARG A 15 3.66 -12.94 -11.61
CA ARG A 15 4.77 -12.07 -12.05
C ARG A 15 5.04 -10.90 -11.12
N LEU A 16 3.99 -10.27 -10.59
CA LEU A 16 4.11 -9.13 -9.68
C LEU A 16 4.60 -9.57 -8.30
N GLU A 17 4.21 -10.76 -7.85
CA GLU A 17 4.69 -11.33 -6.60
C GLU A 17 6.19 -11.67 -6.68
N ALA A 18 6.60 -12.31 -7.77
CA ALA A 18 8.01 -12.65 -7.99
C ALA A 18 8.92 -11.41 -8.09
N ASP A 19 8.39 -10.31 -8.63
CA ASP A 19 9.12 -9.05 -8.80
C ASP A 19 8.94 -8.07 -7.63
N LEU A 20 8.20 -8.45 -6.59
CA LEU A 20 7.87 -7.58 -5.46
C LEU A 20 9.14 -7.02 -4.77
N PRO A 21 10.19 -7.81 -4.48
CA PRO A 21 11.43 -7.29 -3.89
C PRO A 21 12.23 -6.36 -4.78
N ARG A 22 11.95 -6.33 -6.09
CA ARG A 22 12.62 -5.42 -7.05
C ARG A 22 11.78 -4.19 -7.37
N SER A 23 10.53 -4.17 -6.90
CA SER A 23 9.57 -3.11 -7.18
C SER A 23 9.71 -1.97 -6.18
N ASN A 24 9.68 -0.74 -6.69
CA ASN A 24 9.50 0.44 -5.85
C ASN A 24 8.04 0.54 -5.38
N PHE A 25 7.85 0.96 -4.12
CA PHE A 25 6.55 1.10 -3.46
C PHE A 25 5.56 1.98 -4.24
N TYR A 26 6.01 3.14 -4.74
CA TYR A 26 5.13 4.03 -5.50
C TYR A 26 4.66 3.37 -6.79
N ARG A 27 5.58 2.69 -7.49
CA ARG A 27 5.25 2.00 -8.74
C ARG A 27 4.31 0.83 -8.50
N PHE A 28 4.54 0.05 -7.45
CA PHE A 28 3.63 -1.02 -7.03
C PHE A 28 2.22 -0.47 -6.78
N CYS A 29 2.11 0.62 -6.02
CA CYS A 29 0.84 1.25 -5.72
C CYS A 29 0.10 1.74 -6.98
N GLN A 30 0.81 2.40 -7.90
CA GLN A 30 0.24 2.81 -9.19
C GLN A 30 -0.29 1.64 -10.02
N LEU A 31 0.44 0.52 -10.05
CA LEU A 31 0.03 -0.67 -10.79
C LEU A 31 -1.24 -1.27 -10.20
N LEU A 32 -1.38 -1.21 -8.87
CA LEU A 32 -2.55 -1.70 -8.18
C LEU A 32 -3.79 -0.83 -8.47
N GLU A 33 -3.64 0.49 -8.46
CA GLU A 33 -4.71 1.43 -8.83
C GLU A 33 -5.14 1.25 -10.31
N LYS A 34 -4.18 1.05 -11.23
CA LYS A 34 -4.48 0.81 -12.66
C LYS A 34 -5.27 -0.48 -12.91
N ARG A 35 -5.16 -1.49 -12.03
CA ARG A 35 -5.91 -2.74 -12.15
C ARG A 35 -7.36 -2.62 -11.69
N ARG A 36 -7.72 -1.55 -10.97
CA ARG A 36 -9.07 -1.35 -10.42
C ARG A 36 -9.62 0.02 -10.85
N PRO A 37 -9.84 0.24 -12.17
CA PRO A 37 -10.44 1.49 -12.64
C PRO A 37 -11.82 1.68 -12.02
N GLY A 38 -12.11 2.89 -11.56
CA GLY A 38 -13.40 3.25 -10.96
C GLY A 38 -13.55 2.95 -9.46
N GLN A 39 -12.58 2.29 -8.83
CA GLN A 39 -12.53 2.18 -7.36
C GLN A 39 -11.85 3.42 -6.74
N PRO A 40 -12.13 3.72 -5.46
CA PRO A 40 -11.40 4.73 -4.73
C PRO A 40 -9.89 4.48 -4.77
N LEU A 41 -9.12 5.57 -4.86
CA LEU A 41 -7.67 5.52 -4.79
C LEU A 41 -7.21 5.09 -3.40
N MET A 42 -6.03 4.51 -3.30
CA MET A 42 -5.56 4.01 -2.01
C MET A 42 -5.41 5.12 -0.98
N GLY A 43 -5.94 4.87 0.22
CA GLY A 43 -6.00 5.81 1.33
C GLY A 43 -6.94 7.00 1.09
N ALA A 44 -7.73 7.03 0.00
CA ALA A 44 -8.59 8.16 -0.32
C ALA A 44 -9.79 8.29 0.62
N THR A 45 -10.30 7.16 1.11
CA THR A 45 -11.45 7.11 2.01
C THR A 45 -11.01 7.00 3.46
N SER A 46 -11.96 7.12 4.39
CA SER A 46 -11.75 6.84 5.81
C SER A 46 -11.84 5.35 6.15
N HIS A 47 -12.32 4.51 5.22
CA HIS A 47 -12.52 3.09 5.44
C HIS A 47 -11.35 2.29 4.86
N PRO A 48 -10.50 1.67 5.68
CA PRO A 48 -9.41 0.81 5.18
C PRO A 48 -9.93 -0.34 4.32
N ALA A 49 -11.17 -0.80 4.52
CA ALA A 49 -11.79 -1.85 3.71
C ALA A 49 -11.82 -1.53 2.20
N ASP A 50 -11.78 -0.26 1.81
CA ASP A 50 -11.74 0.15 0.40
C ASP A 50 -10.35 -0.05 -0.23
N ASP A 51 -9.31 -0.17 0.60
CA ASP A 51 -7.95 -0.36 0.13
C ASP A 51 -7.74 -1.82 -0.36
N PRO A 52 -7.14 -2.01 -1.55
CA PRO A 52 -6.99 -3.30 -2.21
C PRO A 52 -6.02 -4.26 -1.53
N VAL A 53 -5.13 -3.75 -0.68
CA VAL A 53 -4.08 -4.45 0.07
C VAL A 53 -3.93 -3.80 1.45
N ARG A 54 -3.34 -4.54 2.39
CA ARG A 54 -2.82 -3.99 3.65
C ARG A 54 -1.32 -3.80 3.55
N PHE A 55 -0.81 -2.74 4.16
CA PHE A 55 0.64 -2.50 4.26
C PHE A 55 1.02 -2.65 5.72
N TYR A 56 1.75 -3.71 6.05
CA TYR A 56 2.21 -3.97 7.41
C TYR A 56 3.73 -4.06 7.45
N PRO A 57 4.39 -3.52 8.48
CA PRO A 57 5.83 -3.63 8.59
C PRO A 57 6.27 -5.09 8.71
N HIS A 58 7.48 -5.36 8.23
CA HIS A 58 8.14 -6.64 8.43
C HIS A 58 8.79 -6.69 9.83
N PRO A 59 8.47 -7.69 10.67
CA PRO A 59 8.96 -7.74 12.05
C PRO A 59 10.44 -8.10 12.23
N GLY A 60 11.10 -8.59 11.19
CA GLY A 60 12.51 -8.99 11.27
C GLY A 60 13.48 -7.82 11.42
N MET A 61 14.54 -8.05 12.19
CA MET A 61 15.58 -7.06 12.53
C MET A 61 16.80 -7.07 11.58
N GLY A 62 16.70 -7.76 10.44
CA GLY A 62 17.77 -7.82 9.44
C GLY A 62 17.73 -6.63 8.48
N PHE A 63 18.90 -6.18 8.00
CA PHE A 63 18.99 -5.10 7.02
C PHE A 63 18.07 -5.34 5.81
N PRO A 64 17.28 -4.33 5.39
CA PRO A 64 16.31 -4.51 4.33
C PRO A 64 17.01 -4.56 2.97
N ALA A 65 16.70 -5.59 2.17
CA ALA A 65 17.18 -5.70 0.79
C ALA A 65 16.29 -4.94 -0.22
N SER A 66 15.06 -4.61 0.17
CA SER A 66 14.01 -4.08 -0.70
C SER A 66 12.90 -3.40 0.09
N GLU A 67 12.25 -2.37 -0.46
CA GLU A 67 11.13 -1.66 0.17
C GLU A 67 9.93 -2.59 0.48
N LEU A 68 9.65 -3.52 -0.44
CA LEU A 68 8.57 -4.51 -0.33
C LEU A 68 9.19 -5.89 -0.20
N ARG A 69 8.95 -6.59 0.91
CA ARG A 69 9.60 -7.87 1.19
C ARG A 69 8.80 -9.08 0.72
N ALA A 70 7.51 -9.09 0.98
CA ALA A 70 6.66 -10.25 0.73
C ALA A 70 5.19 -9.85 0.61
N VAL A 71 4.41 -10.73 0.00
CA VAL A 71 2.95 -10.73 0.08
C VAL A 71 2.51 -11.94 0.90
N GLU A 72 1.55 -11.74 1.79
CA GLU A 72 0.93 -12.77 2.60
C GLU A 72 -0.57 -12.80 2.29
N TYR A 73 -1.10 -14.01 2.12
CA TYR A 73 -2.51 -14.28 1.89
C TYR A 73 -3.09 -15.01 3.09
N ASP A 74 -4.35 -14.71 3.41
CA ASP A 74 -5.09 -15.49 4.40
C ASP A 74 -5.68 -16.72 3.72
N GLU A 75 -5.05 -17.88 3.88
CA GLU A 75 -5.49 -19.14 3.27
C GLU A 75 -6.83 -19.64 3.86
N ALA A 76 -7.27 -19.12 5.01
CA ALA A 76 -8.55 -19.47 5.62
C ALA A 76 -9.69 -18.56 5.14
N ASP A 77 -9.38 -17.36 4.66
CA ASP A 77 -10.36 -16.34 4.29
C ASP A 77 -9.89 -15.52 3.08
N ASP A 78 -10.22 -16.01 1.88
CA ASP A 78 -9.95 -15.33 0.60
C ASP A 78 -10.70 -13.97 0.47
N SER A 79 -11.60 -13.63 1.40
CA SER A 79 -12.25 -12.32 1.44
C SER A 79 -11.38 -11.23 2.08
N ARG A 80 -10.27 -11.60 2.75
CA ARG A 80 -9.35 -10.65 3.36
C ARG A 80 -8.37 -10.07 2.35
N PRO A 81 -8.08 -8.76 2.45
CA PRO A 81 -7.12 -8.14 1.56
C PRO A 81 -5.72 -8.69 1.82
N PRO A 82 -4.92 -8.96 0.77
CA PRO A 82 -3.56 -9.42 0.92
C PRO A 82 -2.70 -8.41 1.68
N VAL A 83 -1.78 -8.93 2.48
CA VAL A 83 -0.84 -8.14 3.28
C VAL A 83 0.48 -8.01 2.54
N ILE A 84 0.92 -6.79 2.31
CA ILE A 84 2.23 -6.46 1.75
C ILE A 84 3.15 -6.07 2.90
N ARG A 85 4.21 -6.85 3.08
CA ARG A 85 5.24 -6.60 4.09
C ARG A 85 6.19 -5.52 3.61
N THR A 86 6.18 -4.37 4.26
CA THR A 86 7.11 -3.26 3.97
C THR A 86 8.28 -3.29 4.95
N THR A 87 9.44 -2.78 4.53
CA THR A 87 10.63 -2.69 5.40
C THR A 87 11.04 -1.24 5.68
N PHE A 88 10.13 -0.31 5.44
CA PHE A 88 10.31 1.11 5.65
C PHE A 88 9.03 1.70 6.25
N MET A 89 9.18 2.83 6.96
CA MET A 89 8.11 3.52 7.69
C MET A 89 7.34 2.59 8.64
N GLY A 90 8.04 1.64 9.26
CA GLY A 90 7.47 0.72 10.23
C GLY A 90 7.34 1.30 11.63
N LEU A 91 6.27 0.96 12.34
CA LEU A 91 6.19 1.16 13.81
C LEU A 91 6.82 0.00 14.57
N TYR A 92 7.24 -1.05 13.88
CA TYR A 92 8.11 -2.09 14.38
C TYR A 92 8.99 -2.61 13.22
N GLY A 93 10.04 -3.35 13.54
CA GLY A 93 11.09 -3.71 12.58
C GLY A 93 12.31 -2.80 12.67
N VAL A 94 13.25 -2.96 11.72
CA VAL A 94 14.60 -2.34 11.74
C VAL A 94 14.62 -0.81 11.79
N ASP A 95 13.60 -0.16 11.26
CA ASP A 95 13.54 1.29 11.06
C ASP A 95 12.54 1.97 12.01
N SER A 96 12.04 1.23 13.01
CA SER A 96 11.03 1.73 13.92
C SER A 96 11.59 2.78 14.90
N PRO A 97 10.84 3.87 15.16
CA PRO A 97 11.18 4.84 16.19
C PRO A 97 10.78 4.42 17.61
N LEU A 98 10.10 3.27 17.77
CA LEU A 98 9.62 2.82 19.07
C LEU A 98 10.76 2.27 19.96
N PRO A 99 10.59 2.28 21.30
CA PRO A 99 11.56 1.68 22.20
C PRO A 99 11.88 0.22 21.85
N THR A 100 13.16 -0.14 21.92
CA THR A 100 13.67 -1.48 21.52
C THR A 100 12.94 -2.63 22.21
N ALA A 101 12.48 -2.46 23.45
CA ALA A 101 11.72 -3.50 24.16
C ALA A 101 10.49 -3.99 23.38
N TYR A 102 9.72 -3.09 22.78
CA TYR A 102 8.57 -3.46 21.94
C TYR A 102 9.00 -4.17 20.65
N LEU A 103 10.13 -3.74 20.08
CA LEU A 103 10.67 -4.35 18.87
C LEU A 103 11.16 -5.77 19.12
N ASP A 104 11.85 -5.99 20.24
CA ASP A 104 12.36 -7.30 20.64
C ASP A 104 11.22 -8.26 20.96
N ASP A 105 10.18 -7.82 21.65
CA ASP A 105 9.00 -8.65 21.93
C ASP A 105 8.33 -9.13 20.64
N ILE A 106 8.22 -8.24 19.65
CA ILE A 106 7.68 -8.56 18.32
C ILE A 106 8.62 -9.49 17.54
N ALA A 107 9.92 -9.17 17.48
CA ALA A 107 10.90 -9.93 16.71
C ALA A 107 11.12 -11.35 17.28
N GLN A 108 11.09 -11.50 18.60
CA GLN A 108 11.24 -12.77 19.31
C GLN A 108 9.90 -13.51 19.49
N ARG A 109 8.78 -12.92 19.04
CA ARG A 109 7.43 -13.49 19.17
C ARG A 109 7.06 -13.86 20.60
N ARG A 110 7.37 -12.98 21.55
CA ARG A 110 7.00 -13.18 22.96
C ARG A 110 5.48 -13.17 23.14
N GLU A 111 5.00 -13.68 24.26
CA GLU A 111 3.58 -13.68 24.57
C GLU A 111 2.98 -12.27 24.44
N GLY A 112 1.84 -12.14 23.76
CA GLY A 112 1.18 -10.85 23.52
C GLY A 112 1.68 -10.08 22.30
N HIS A 113 2.73 -10.53 21.59
CA HIS A 113 3.26 -9.82 20.42
C HIS A 113 2.21 -9.63 19.31
N GLU A 114 1.34 -10.62 19.06
CA GLU A 114 0.32 -10.55 18.01
C GLU A 114 -0.67 -9.40 18.24
N ALA A 115 -1.09 -9.19 19.49
CA ALA A 115 -2.00 -8.11 19.85
C ALA A 115 -1.32 -6.74 19.70
N LEU A 116 -0.06 -6.63 20.11
CA LEU A 116 0.73 -5.42 19.93
C LEU A 116 0.95 -5.10 18.45
N GLN A 117 1.34 -6.10 17.64
CA GLN A 117 1.49 -5.94 16.20
C GLN A 117 0.19 -5.50 15.54
N GLY A 118 -0.93 -6.18 15.85
CA GLY A 118 -2.23 -5.84 15.30
C GLY A 118 -2.67 -4.41 15.64
N LEU A 119 -2.36 -3.93 16.85
CA LEU A 119 -2.61 -2.53 17.22
C LEU A 119 -1.75 -1.57 16.37
N LEU A 120 -0.45 -1.83 16.24
CA LEU A 120 0.48 -0.98 15.49
C LEU A 120 0.17 -0.99 13.98
N ASP A 121 -0.29 -2.12 13.46
CA ASP A 121 -0.64 -2.34 12.05
C ASP A 121 -1.77 -1.41 11.58
N ILE A 122 -2.72 -1.07 12.46
CA ILE A 122 -3.78 -0.09 12.17
C ILE A 122 -3.16 1.26 11.75
N PHE A 123 -2.16 1.72 12.52
CA PHE A 123 -1.49 2.99 12.26
C PHE A 123 -0.55 2.89 11.07
N SER A 124 0.26 1.82 10.99
CA SER A 124 1.22 1.63 9.90
C SER A 124 0.53 1.60 8.53
N HIS A 125 -0.59 0.88 8.39
CA HIS A 125 -1.32 0.86 7.13
C HIS A 125 -1.84 2.25 6.75
N ARG A 126 -2.37 3.02 7.72
CA ARG A 126 -2.88 4.36 7.44
C ARG A 126 -1.78 5.34 7.09
N ILE A 127 -0.65 5.30 7.78
CA ILE A 127 0.52 6.15 7.50
C ILE A 127 1.03 5.86 6.07
N MET A 128 1.19 4.59 5.73
CA MET A 128 1.73 4.17 4.42
C MET A 128 0.83 4.61 3.26
N THR A 129 -0.48 4.43 3.39
CA THR A 129 -1.43 4.87 2.35
C THR A 129 -1.47 6.39 2.21
N GLN A 130 -1.41 7.16 3.31
CA GLN A 130 -1.32 8.62 3.21
C GLN A 130 0.02 9.10 2.63
N PHE A 131 1.12 8.43 2.98
CA PHE A 131 2.43 8.72 2.40
C PHE A 131 2.42 8.59 0.87
N TYR A 132 1.85 7.50 0.35
CA TYR A 132 1.64 7.32 -1.09
C TYR A 132 0.81 8.46 -1.72
N ARG A 133 -0.29 8.86 -1.06
CA ARG A 133 -1.14 9.95 -1.56
C ARG A 133 -0.44 11.29 -1.63
N ILE A 134 0.37 11.61 -0.62
CA ILE A 134 1.16 12.83 -0.60
C ILE A 134 2.12 12.83 -1.79
N TRP A 135 2.88 11.75 -1.98
CA TRP A 135 3.77 11.62 -3.14
C TRP A 135 3.01 11.80 -4.46
N ARG A 136 1.88 11.11 -4.63
CA ARG A 136 1.08 11.17 -5.86
C ARG A 136 0.54 12.58 -6.11
N LYS A 137 0.10 13.30 -5.08
CA LYS A 137 -0.40 14.68 -5.18
C LYS A 137 0.64 15.64 -5.77
N TYR A 138 1.92 15.44 -5.45
CA TYR A 138 3.01 16.32 -5.89
C TYR A 138 3.83 15.75 -7.06
N SER A 139 3.49 14.55 -7.55
CA SER A 139 4.14 13.89 -8.68
C SER A 139 3.28 13.99 -9.93
N TRP A 140 3.42 15.09 -10.70
CA TRP A 140 2.65 15.30 -11.93
C TRP A 140 2.72 14.10 -12.92
N PRO A 141 3.89 13.48 -13.18
CA PRO A 141 3.95 12.31 -14.07
C PRO A 141 3.12 11.11 -13.58
N ALA A 142 2.87 11.01 -12.28
CA ALA A 142 2.06 9.96 -11.69
C ALA A 142 0.55 10.20 -11.84
N THR A 143 0.13 11.46 -12.02
CA THR A 143 -1.27 11.86 -12.15
C THR A 143 -1.64 12.23 -13.58
N PHE A 144 -0.67 12.32 -14.48
CA PHE A 144 -0.90 12.68 -15.87
C PHE A 144 -1.83 11.68 -16.56
N GLU A 145 -2.89 12.23 -17.17
CA GLU A 145 -3.79 11.48 -18.03
C GLU A 145 -3.55 11.85 -19.50
N PRO A 146 -3.59 10.87 -20.43
CA PRO A 146 -3.42 11.15 -21.85
C PRO A 146 -4.36 12.26 -22.33
N GLY A 147 -3.82 13.23 -23.06
CA GLY A 147 -4.57 14.42 -23.48
C GLY A 147 -4.63 15.55 -22.44
N GLY A 148 -3.95 15.40 -21.29
CA GLY A 148 -3.92 16.43 -20.25
C GLY A 148 -5.27 16.63 -19.58
N THR A 149 -6.11 15.59 -19.52
CA THR A 149 -7.45 15.63 -18.91
C THR A 149 -7.42 15.66 -17.40
N ASP A 150 -6.26 15.44 -16.79
CA ASP A 150 -6.11 15.51 -15.34
C ASP A 150 -6.27 16.94 -14.82
N ARG A 151 -6.72 17.06 -13.57
CA ARG A 151 -7.06 18.36 -12.94
C ARG A 151 -5.89 19.34 -12.94
N LEU A 152 -4.65 18.86 -12.75
CA LEU A 152 -3.48 19.73 -12.70
C LEU A 152 -3.14 20.24 -14.11
N SER A 153 -3.12 19.36 -15.10
CA SER A 153 -2.93 19.74 -16.51
C SER A 153 -4.00 20.72 -16.99
N GLN A 154 -5.28 20.49 -16.67
CA GLN A 154 -6.36 21.43 -16.97
C GLN A 154 -6.18 22.78 -16.27
N SER A 155 -5.74 22.79 -15.02
CA SER A 155 -5.45 24.04 -14.29
C SER A 155 -4.27 24.80 -14.92
N LEU A 156 -3.23 24.11 -15.37
CA LEU A 156 -2.08 24.70 -16.07
C LEU A 156 -2.46 25.22 -17.46
N LEU A 157 -3.31 24.50 -18.20
CA LEU A 157 -3.86 24.98 -19.48
C LEU A 157 -4.69 26.23 -19.28
N GLY A 158 -5.55 26.26 -18.26
CA GLY A 158 -6.29 27.46 -17.86
C GLY A 158 -5.38 28.66 -17.56
N LEU A 159 -4.30 28.43 -16.79
CA LEU A 159 -3.31 29.46 -16.48
C LEU A 159 -2.58 29.97 -17.73
N ALA A 160 -2.30 29.09 -18.70
CA ALA A 160 -1.67 29.44 -19.97
C ALA A 160 -2.63 30.09 -20.98
N GLY A 161 -3.91 30.31 -20.63
CA GLY A 161 -4.93 30.87 -21.52
C GLY A 161 -5.48 29.88 -22.55
N LEU A 162 -5.22 28.58 -22.37
CA LEU A 162 -5.69 27.48 -23.22
C LEU A 162 -6.82 26.66 -22.59
N GLY A 163 -7.28 27.04 -21.39
CA GLY A 163 -8.43 26.40 -20.74
C GLY A 163 -9.72 26.87 -21.40
N ILE A 164 -10.29 26.02 -22.26
CA ILE A 164 -11.64 26.21 -22.78
C ILE A 164 -12.61 25.75 -21.68
N PRO A 165 -13.59 26.59 -21.27
CA PRO A 165 -14.57 26.23 -20.23
C PRO A 165 -15.49 25.06 -20.64
#